data_AF-A0A6H9LL99-F1
#
_entry.id   AF-A0A6H9LL99-F1
#
_cell.length_a   1.000
_cell.length_b   1.000
_cell.length_c   1.000
_cell.angle_alpha   90.00
_cell.angle_beta   90.00
_cell.angle_gamma   90.00
#
_symmetry.space_group_name_H-M   'P 1'
#
loop_
_entity.id
_entity.type
_entity.pdbx_description
1 polymer ?
#
loop_
_entity_poly.entity_id
_entity_poly.type
_entity_poly.pdbx_seq_one_letter_code
_entity_poly.pdbx_strand_id
1 'polypeptide(L)'
;MDIQTFLWMTFGIFVTMATFSFLYKDNPFYKFAEHLVVGVSAGYFVIILWHNTLVPNLFQKLQDGDWYMFWLNSSNPWYVIPAILGVLMWTRFSKKYSWISRWPMALYIGLSTGIAIPLEMSNRVNKQLYAMMSSIDWSNFFGSEGFDLLSTTSGFAQLIVFV
;
A
#
# COMPACT_ATOMS: atom_id res chain seq x y z
N MET A 1 27.42 24.12 -14.00
CA MET A 1 26.18 23.31 -13.95
C MET A 1 26.02 22.67 -15.31
N ASP A 2 25.94 21.35 -15.38
CA ASP A 2 25.70 20.66 -16.65
C ASP A 2 24.32 21.06 -17.20
N ILE A 3 24.20 21.17 -18.53
CA ILE A 3 22.95 21.60 -19.20
C ILE A 3 21.75 20.74 -18.75
N GLN A 4 21.98 19.46 -18.47
CA GLN A 4 20.99 18.50 -18.00
C GLN A 4 20.44 18.88 -16.61
N THR A 5 21.31 19.24 -15.66
CA THR A 5 20.87 19.61 -14.30
C THR A 5 20.08 20.91 -14.31
N PHE A 6 20.47 21.86 -15.15
CA PHE A 6 19.72 23.10 -15.36
C PHE A 6 18.31 22.85 -15.92
N LEU A 7 18.17 21.96 -16.92
CA LEU A 7 16.88 21.61 -17.51
C LEU A 7 15.94 20.90 -16.52
N TRP A 8 16.45 19.92 -15.77
CA TRP A 8 15.64 19.22 -14.76
C TRP A 8 15.22 20.15 -13.62
N MET A 9 16.11 21.04 -13.17
CA MET A 9 15.82 22.00 -12.10
C MET A 9 14.76 23.02 -12.53
N THR A 10 14.89 23.61 -13.73
CA THR A 10 13.92 24.58 -14.25
C THR A 10 12.54 23.95 -14.50
N PHE A 11 12.50 22.71 -14.98
CA PHE A 11 11.25 21.95 -15.11
C PHE A 11 10.59 21.71 -13.74
N GLY A 12 11.36 21.32 -12.73
CA GLY A 12 10.87 21.14 -11.37
C GLY A 12 10.27 22.43 -10.79
N ILE A 13 10.99 23.54 -10.92
CA ILE A 13 10.53 24.87 -10.47
C ILE A 13 9.22 25.26 -11.18
N PHE A 14 9.13 25.02 -12.50
CA PHE A 14 7.91 25.30 -13.28
C PHE A 14 6.71 24.50 -12.77
N VAL A 15 6.86 23.19 -12.52
CA VAL A 15 5.78 22.34 -12.01
C VAL A 15 5.38 22.72 -10.59
N THR A 16 6.34 23.08 -9.73
CA THR A 16 6.07 23.57 -8.37
C THR A 16 5.28 24.88 -8.41
N MET A 17 5.67 25.83 -9.27
CA MET A 17 4.96 27.10 -9.42
C MET A 17 3.57 26.91 -10.04
N ALA A 18 3.43 25.97 -10.98
CA ALA A 18 2.14 25.60 -11.56
C ALA A 18 1.18 24.99 -10.52
N THR A 19 1.70 24.20 -9.57
CA THR A 19 0.91 23.65 -8.46
C THR A 19 0.47 24.75 -7.49
N PHE A 20 1.37 25.69 -7.14
CA PHE A 20 1.02 26.84 -6.29
C PHE A 20 0.07 27.83 -6.95
N SER A 21 -0.07 27.81 -8.28
CA SER A 21 -1.05 28.63 -9.01
C SER A 21 -2.51 28.31 -8.65
N PHE A 22 -2.79 27.25 -7.89
CA PHE A 22 -4.10 26.99 -7.31
C PHE A 22 -4.62 28.18 -6.47
N LEU A 23 -3.73 28.90 -5.77
CA LEU A 23 -4.10 30.00 -4.87
C LEU A 23 -4.68 31.22 -5.62
N TYR A 24 -4.42 31.34 -6.92
CA TYR A 24 -4.75 32.52 -7.72
C TYR A 24 -5.97 32.33 -8.64
N LYS A 25 -6.82 31.31 -8.39
CA LYS A 25 -8.00 30.90 -9.19
C LYS A 25 -7.67 29.93 -10.33
N ASP A 26 -8.63 29.09 -10.70
CA ASP A 26 -8.54 27.99 -11.70
C ASP A 26 -7.85 28.38 -13.02
N ASN A 27 -6.52 28.26 -13.08
CA ASN A 27 -5.70 28.58 -14.24
C ASN A 27 -5.43 27.30 -15.06
N PRO A 28 -5.47 27.31 -16.40
CA PRO A 28 -5.05 26.20 -17.25
C PRO A 28 -3.74 25.51 -16.84
N PHE A 29 -2.76 26.28 -16.34
CA PHE A 29 -1.49 25.74 -15.86
C PHE A 29 -1.63 24.79 -14.67
N TYR A 30 -2.54 25.08 -13.73
CA TYR A 30 -2.82 24.21 -12.60
C TYR A 30 -3.48 22.90 -13.04
N LYS A 31 -4.50 22.97 -13.91
CA LYS A 31 -5.19 21.77 -14.45
C LYS A 31 -4.24 20.86 -15.23
N PHE A 32 -3.26 21.44 -15.95
CA PHE A 32 -2.23 20.66 -16.61
C PHE A 32 -1.33 19.94 -15.60
N ALA A 33 -0.86 20.63 -14.56
CA ALA A 33 -0.05 20.02 -13.51
C ALA A 33 -0.82 18.90 -12.79
N GLU A 34 -2.10 19.09 -12.51
CA GLU A 34 -2.98 18.08 -11.91
C GLU A 34 -3.08 16.82 -12.80
N HIS A 35 -3.39 16.97 -14.09
CA HIS A 35 -3.45 15.83 -15.00
C HIS A 35 -2.09 15.17 -15.23
N LEU A 36 -1.00 15.93 -15.24
CA LEU A 36 0.36 15.39 -15.36
C LEU A 36 0.69 14.53 -14.13
N VAL A 37 0.49 15.04 -12.92
CA VAL A 37 0.81 14.30 -11.68
C VAL A 37 -0.08 13.06 -11.54
N VAL A 38 -1.38 13.17 -11.81
CA VAL A 38 -2.30 12.02 -11.77
C VAL A 38 -1.99 11.02 -12.90
N GLY A 39 -1.61 11.50 -14.08
CA GLY A 39 -1.22 10.64 -15.21
C GLY A 39 0.08 9.88 -14.94
N VAL A 40 1.10 10.54 -14.41
CA VAL A 40 2.40 9.92 -14.07
C VAL A 40 2.23 8.91 -12.94
N SER A 41 1.46 9.23 -11.90
CA SER A 41 1.19 8.29 -10.82
C SER A 41 0.45 7.04 -11.33
N ALA A 42 -0.62 7.22 -12.11
CA ALA A 42 -1.33 6.09 -12.73
C ALA A 42 -0.43 5.26 -13.66
N GLY A 43 0.39 5.91 -14.50
CA GLY A 43 1.32 5.23 -15.42
C GLY A 43 2.39 4.42 -14.69
N TYR A 44 2.96 4.97 -13.61
CA TYR A 44 3.93 4.27 -12.78
C TYR A 44 3.34 2.99 -12.17
N PHE A 45 2.12 3.08 -11.63
CA PHE A 45 1.41 1.91 -11.10
C PHE A 45 1.18 0.83 -12.17
N VAL A 46 0.82 1.22 -13.40
CA VAL A 46 0.63 0.27 -14.51
C VAL A 46 1.93 -0.46 -14.85
N ILE A 47 3.06 0.25 -14.89
CA ILE A 47 4.37 -0.34 -15.23
C ILE A 47 4.84 -1.32 -14.16
N ILE A 48 4.66 -0.97 -12.88
CA ILE A 48 4.94 -1.86 -11.75
C ILE A 48 4.09 -3.12 -11.88
N LEU A 49 2.78 -2.97 -12.09
CA LEU A 49 1.86 -4.10 -12.17
C LEU A 49 2.18 -4.98 -13.37
N TRP A 50 2.63 -4.38 -14.48
CA TRP A 50 3.12 -5.11 -15.65
C TRP A 50 4.33 -5.98 -15.33
N HIS A 51 5.41 -5.38 -14.80
CA HIS A 51 6.67 -6.09 -14.60
C HIS A 51 6.69 -7.00 -13.38
N ASN A 52 6.04 -6.60 -12.28
CA ASN A 52 6.08 -7.35 -11.02
C ASN A 52 4.95 -8.38 -10.91
N THR A 53 3.84 -8.17 -11.63
CA THR A 53 2.66 -9.02 -11.50
C THR A 53 2.33 -9.75 -12.80
N LEU A 54 2.08 -9.04 -13.90
CA LEU A 54 1.58 -9.64 -15.13
C LEU A 54 2.62 -10.48 -15.86
N VAL A 55 3.84 -9.97 -16.05
CA VAL A 55 4.91 -10.70 -16.74
C VAL A 55 5.26 -12.01 -16.02
N PRO A 56 5.60 -12.02 -14.71
CA PRO A 56 5.98 -13.26 -14.05
C PRO A 56 4.81 -14.19 -13.74
N ASN A 57 3.61 -13.68 -13.45
CA ASN A 57 2.49 -14.54 -13.04
C ASN A 57 1.57 -14.97 -14.19
N LEU A 58 1.57 -14.26 -15.31
CA LEU A 58 0.75 -14.61 -16.48
C LEU A 58 1.62 -15.08 -17.63
N PHE A 59 2.52 -14.25 -18.14
CA PHE A 59 3.21 -14.55 -19.39
C PHE A 59 4.32 -15.61 -19.24
N GLN A 60 5.17 -15.50 -18.21
CA GLN A 60 6.25 -16.47 -17.98
C GLN A 60 5.69 -17.84 -17.55
N LYS A 61 4.71 -17.87 -16.64
CA LYS A 61 4.04 -19.11 -16.23
C LYS A 61 3.23 -19.78 -17.36
N LEU A 62 2.77 -19.01 -18.35
CA LEU A 62 2.10 -19.55 -19.53
C LEU A 62 3.09 -20.10 -20.56
N GLN A 63 4.32 -19.57 -20.62
CA GLN A 63 5.38 -20.02 -21.53
C GLN A 63 6.07 -21.30 -21.05
N ASP A 64 6.25 -21.48 -19.75
CA ASP A 64 6.92 -22.66 -19.19
C ASP A 64 6.04 -23.93 -19.16
N GLY A 65 4.75 -23.84 -19.52
CA GLY A 65 3.84 -25.00 -19.64
C GLY A 65 3.46 -25.66 -18.31
N ASP A 66 4.17 -25.35 -17.23
CA ASP A 66 3.97 -25.85 -15.88
C ASP A 66 3.42 -24.73 -14.99
N TRP A 67 2.10 -24.69 -14.85
CA TRP A 67 1.41 -23.67 -14.05
C TRP A 67 1.65 -23.92 -12.55
N TYR A 68 2.74 -23.37 -12.03
CA TYR A 68 3.02 -23.41 -10.59
C TYR A 68 2.63 -22.09 -9.94
N MET A 69 1.42 -22.05 -9.38
CA MET A 69 1.15 -21.27 -8.18
C MET A 69 0.13 -22.01 -7.30
N PHE A 70 0.69 -22.82 -6.39
CA PHE A 70 0.11 -23.45 -5.20
C PHE A 70 -1.15 -24.37 -5.33
N TRP A 71 -1.92 -24.34 -6.43
CA TRP A 71 -3.19 -25.09 -6.57
C TRP A 71 -3.59 -25.52 -8.01
N LEU A 72 -2.64 -25.73 -8.94
CA LEU A 72 -2.97 -26.12 -10.32
C LEU A 72 -2.06 -27.26 -10.81
N ASN A 73 -2.59 -28.48 -10.81
CA ASN A 73 -1.98 -29.65 -11.46
C ASN A 73 -2.72 -29.89 -12.78
N SER A 74 -2.04 -29.95 -13.93
CA SER A 74 -2.56 -30.01 -15.30
C SER A 74 -3.56 -31.16 -15.66
N SER A 75 -4.19 -31.84 -14.69
CA SER A 75 -5.15 -32.92 -14.91
C SER A 75 -6.64 -32.60 -14.65
N ASN A 76 -7.00 -31.41 -14.12
CA ASN A 76 -8.39 -31.16 -13.68
C ASN A 76 -9.08 -29.94 -14.34
N PRO A 77 -10.32 -30.04 -14.86
CA PRO A 77 -11.03 -28.97 -15.57
C PRO A 77 -11.48 -27.75 -14.73
N TRP A 78 -11.06 -27.64 -13.46
CA TRP A 78 -11.43 -26.54 -12.55
C TRP A 78 -10.71 -25.20 -12.86
N TYR A 79 -9.86 -25.18 -13.89
CA TYR A 79 -8.92 -24.11 -14.24
C TYR A 79 -9.47 -23.01 -15.14
N VAL A 80 -10.74 -23.13 -15.52
CA VAL A 80 -11.43 -22.15 -16.37
C VAL A 80 -11.77 -20.87 -15.58
N ILE A 81 -11.95 -20.96 -14.26
CA ILE A 81 -12.48 -19.87 -13.43
C ILE A 81 -11.52 -18.67 -13.31
N PRO A 82 -10.22 -18.82 -12.95
CA PRO A 82 -9.31 -17.68 -12.85
C PRO A 82 -8.97 -17.08 -14.22
N ALA A 83 -8.87 -17.89 -15.27
CA ALA A 83 -8.64 -17.42 -16.63
C ALA A 83 -9.81 -16.57 -17.14
N ILE A 84 -11.05 -17.02 -16.89
CA ILE A 84 -12.24 -16.22 -17.15
C ILE A 84 -12.19 -14.92 -16.35
N LEU A 85 -11.90 -14.96 -15.04
CA LEU A 85 -11.80 -13.75 -14.22
C LEU A 85 -10.76 -12.73 -14.77
N GLY A 86 -9.62 -13.20 -15.26
CA GLY A 86 -8.59 -12.37 -15.88
C GLY A 86 -9.06 -11.70 -17.17
N VAL A 87 -9.74 -12.44 -18.05
CA VAL A 87 -10.33 -11.86 -19.28
C VAL A 87 -11.46 -10.88 -18.94
N LEU A 88 -12.26 -11.18 -17.91
CA LEU A 88 -13.33 -10.29 -17.45
C LEU A 88 -12.78 -8.94 -16.95
N MET A 89 -11.55 -8.86 -16.45
CA MET A 89 -10.94 -7.57 -16.09
C MET A 89 -10.73 -6.65 -17.30
N TRP A 90 -10.51 -7.20 -18.51
CA TRP A 90 -10.34 -6.40 -19.72
C TRP A 90 -11.65 -5.72 -20.16
N THR A 91 -12.80 -6.29 -19.78
CA THR A 91 -14.11 -5.70 -20.08
C THR A 91 -14.35 -4.36 -19.37
N ARG A 92 -13.49 -3.98 -18.42
CA ARG A 92 -13.52 -2.67 -17.74
C ARG A 92 -13.36 -1.49 -18.70
N PHE A 93 -12.65 -1.66 -19.82
CA PHE A 93 -12.50 -0.60 -20.83
C PHE A 93 -13.79 -0.29 -21.60
N SER A 94 -14.81 -1.16 -21.50
CA SER A 94 -16.13 -0.94 -22.10
C SER A 94 -17.14 -0.49 -21.03
N LYS A 95 -17.71 0.72 -21.19
CA LYS A 95 -18.77 1.25 -20.30
C LYS A 95 -19.97 0.31 -20.16
N LYS A 96 -20.27 -0.51 -21.18
CA LYS A 96 -21.43 -1.41 -21.20
C LYS A 96 -21.23 -2.71 -20.39
N TYR A 97 -20.00 -3.22 -20.32
CA TYR A 97 -19.69 -4.49 -19.64
C TYR A 97 -18.95 -4.31 -18.31
N SER A 98 -18.74 -3.06 -17.87
CA SER A 98 -18.08 -2.71 -16.60
C SER A 98 -18.68 -3.41 -15.36
N TRP A 99 -19.97 -3.80 -15.38
CA TRP A 99 -20.59 -4.54 -14.27
C TRP A 99 -19.96 -5.92 -14.04
N ILE A 100 -19.54 -6.61 -15.11
CA ILE A 100 -18.89 -7.92 -15.03
C ILE A 100 -17.52 -7.82 -14.34
N SER A 101 -16.82 -6.71 -14.51
CA SER A 101 -15.52 -6.45 -13.87
C SER A 101 -15.62 -6.27 -12.34
N ARG A 102 -16.83 -6.15 -11.76
CA ARG A 102 -17.01 -6.01 -10.31
C ARG A 102 -16.64 -7.28 -9.54
N TRP A 103 -16.88 -8.45 -10.14
CA TRP A 103 -16.57 -9.75 -9.52
C TRP A 103 -15.06 -9.99 -9.36
N PRO A 104 -14.22 -9.83 -10.41
CA PRO A 104 -12.78 -9.88 -10.25
C PRO A 104 -12.23 -8.85 -9.25
N MET A 105 -12.81 -7.64 -9.22
CA MET A 105 -12.35 -6.58 -8.32
C MET A 105 -12.70 -6.90 -6.86
N ALA A 106 -13.87 -7.45 -6.58
CA ALA A 106 -14.23 -7.89 -5.24
C ALA A 106 -13.30 -9.00 -4.73
N LEU A 107 -12.95 -9.95 -5.61
CA LEU A 107 -12.00 -11.02 -5.29
C LEU A 107 -10.59 -10.48 -5.08
N TYR A 108 -10.12 -9.57 -5.95
CA TYR A 108 -8.82 -8.91 -5.81
C TYR A 108 -8.72 -8.12 -4.50
N ILE A 109 -9.74 -7.32 -4.19
CA ILE A 109 -9.79 -6.54 -2.95
C ILE A 109 -9.83 -7.48 -1.74
N GLY A 110 -10.67 -8.51 -1.75
CA GLY A 110 -10.77 -9.48 -0.66
C GLY A 110 -9.46 -10.22 -0.37
N LEU A 111 -8.73 -10.62 -1.41
CA LEU A 111 -7.39 -11.21 -1.25
C LEU A 111 -6.40 -10.19 -0.69
N SER A 112 -6.39 -8.96 -1.22
CA SER A 112 -5.47 -7.93 -0.77
C SER A 112 -5.72 -7.51 0.69
N THR A 113 -6.97 -7.37 1.10
CA THR A 113 -7.34 -7.00 2.47
C THR A 113 -7.13 -8.16 3.43
N GLY A 114 -7.38 -9.40 3.01
CA GLY A 114 -7.09 -10.59 3.81
C GLY A 114 -5.62 -10.72 4.19
N ILE A 115 -4.70 -10.29 3.31
CA ILE A 115 -3.26 -10.26 3.60
C ILE A 115 -2.88 -8.99 4.38
N ALA A 116 -3.42 -7.83 3.99
CA ALA A 116 -3.01 -6.56 4.57
C ALA A 116 -3.46 -6.37 6.03
N ILE A 117 -4.69 -6.78 6.38
CA ILE A 117 -5.24 -6.59 7.74
C ILE A 117 -4.35 -7.24 8.83
N PRO A 118 -4.02 -8.54 8.78
CA PRO A 118 -3.19 -9.15 9.81
C PRO A 118 -1.76 -8.58 9.82
N LEU A 119 -1.21 -8.25 8.64
CA LEU A 119 0.11 -7.66 8.52
C LEU A 119 0.18 -6.27 9.19
N GLU A 120 -0.81 -5.42 8.93
CA GLU A 120 -0.88 -4.07 9.49
C GLU A 120 -1.24 -4.10 10.98
N MET A 121 -2.09 -5.04 11.41
CA MET A 121 -2.38 -5.27 12.83
C MET A 121 -1.11 -5.66 13.60
N SER A 122 -0.31 -6.58 13.07
CA SER A 122 0.94 -7.00 13.71
C SER A 122 2.02 -5.91 13.68
N ASN A 123 2.19 -5.23 12.55
CA ASN A 123 3.29 -4.29 12.38
C ASN A 123 3.02 -2.90 12.93
N ARG A 124 1.78 -2.41 12.85
CA ARG A 124 1.44 -1.09 13.39
C ARG A 124 0.89 -1.23 14.80
N VAL A 125 -0.19 -1.98 14.99
CA VAL A 125 -0.87 -2.02 16.29
C VAL A 125 -0.05 -2.75 17.34
N ASN A 126 0.33 -4.01 17.10
CA ASN A 126 1.06 -4.78 18.13
C ASN A 126 2.42 -4.17 18.45
N LYS A 127 3.22 -3.80 17.44
CA LYS A 127 4.53 -3.19 17.69
C LYS A 127 4.43 -1.82 18.37
N GLN A 128 3.44 -0.99 18.02
CA GLN A 128 3.24 0.28 18.72
C GLN A 128 2.80 0.06 20.16
N LEU A 129 1.90 -0.90 20.41
CA LEU A 129 1.52 -1.29 21.77
C LEU A 129 2.76 -1.71 22.56
N TYR A 130 3.57 -2.65 22.07
CA TYR A 130 4.81 -3.08 22.73
C TYR A 130 5.77 -1.91 22.99
N ALA A 131 5.91 -0.96 22.07
CA ALA A 131 6.80 0.19 22.24
C ALA A 131 6.30 1.18 23.32
N MET A 132 5.00 1.20 23.60
CA MET A 132 4.41 1.99 24.68
C MET A 132 4.49 1.27 26.05
N MET A 133 4.78 -0.03 26.07
CA MET A 133 4.94 -0.78 27.32
C MET A 133 6.32 -0.48 27.92
N SER A 134 6.38 0.35 28.97
CA SER A 134 7.59 0.50 29.78
C SER A 134 7.86 -0.78 30.57
N SER A 135 9.10 -1.28 30.60
CA SER A 135 9.43 -2.46 31.42
C SER A 135 9.14 -2.20 32.90
N ILE A 136 8.35 -3.07 33.54
CA ILE A 136 8.04 -2.97 34.97
C ILE A 136 9.31 -3.27 35.77
N ASP A 137 9.79 -2.29 36.54
CA ASP A 137 10.89 -2.51 37.48
C ASP A 137 10.36 -3.17 38.76
N TRP A 138 10.52 -4.49 38.84
CA TRP A 138 10.15 -5.30 40.00
C TRP A 138 11.07 -5.09 41.21
N SER A 139 12.28 -4.54 41.01
CA SER A 139 13.25 -4.33 42.09
C SER A 139 12.89 -3.12 42.97
N ASN A 140 12.30 -2.09 42.36
CA ASN A 140 11.81 -0.88 43.04
C ASN A 140 10.29 -0.75 42.94
N PHE A 141 9.57 -1.87 43.08
CA PHE A 141 8.13 -1.90 42.85
C PHE A 141 7.37 -0.91 43.76
N PHE A 142 7.74 -0.85 45.04
CA PHE A 142 7.09 0.00 46.06
C PHE A 142 7.68 1.42 46.19
N GLY A 143 8.83 1.72 45.56
CA GLY A 143 9.58 2.98 45.74
C GLY A 143 10.81 2.83 46.66
N SER A 144 11.81 3.71 46.48
CA SER A 144 13.09 3.64 47.22
C SER A 144 12.97 4.01 48.71
N GLU A 145 11.97 4.82 49.09
CA GLU A 145 11.85 5.37 50.46
C GLU A 145 10.44 5.25 51.08
N GLY A 146 9.55 4.43 50.50
CA GLY A 146 8.16 4.26 50.95
C GLY A 146 7.19 4.12 49.79
N PHE A 147 5.88 3.92 50.08
CA PHE A 147 4.82 3.73 49.08
C PHE A 147 4.58 5.02 48.27
N ASP A 148 5.33 5.17 47.17
CA ASP A 148 5.33 6.40 46.39
C ASP A 148 4.64 6.18 45.04
N LEU A 149 3.36 6.59 44.98
CA LEU A 149 2.44 6.42 43.83
C LEU A 149 2.73 7.37 42.66
N LEU A 150 3.48 8.45 42.91
CA LEU A 150 3.67 9.55 41.96
C LEU A 150 5.10 9.62 41.39
N SER A 151 6.04 8.82 41.89
CA SER A 151 7.39 8.77 41.33
C SER A 151 7.42 7.93 40.05
N THR A 152 7.92 8.48 38.95
CA THR A 152 8.00 7.81 37.64
C THR A 152 8.91 6.58 37.61
N THR A 153 9.69 6.38 38.67
CA THR A 153 10.65 5.28 38.82
C THR A 153 10.06 4.09 39.58
N SER A 154 8.92 4.24 40.28
CA SER A 154 8.30 3.14 41.03
C SER A 154 7.49 2.22 40.10
N GLY A 155 7.50 0.91 40.40
CA GLY A 155 6.76 -0.09 39.63
C GLY A 155 5.24 0.12 39.65
N PHE A 156 4.68 0.74 40.71
CA PHE A 156 3.25 1.10 40.76
C PHE A 156 2.87 2.19 39.76
N ALA A 157 3.66 3.25 39.63
CA ALA A 157 3.38 4.31 38.66
C ALA A 157 3.41 3.76 37.23
N GLN A 158 4.35 2.84 36.96
CA GLN A 158 4.44 2.15 35.68
C GLN A 158 3.18 1.29 35.43
N LEU A 159 2.70 0.53 36.44
CA LEU A 159 1.45 -0.25 36.37
C LEU A 159 0.18 0.59 36.19
N ILE A 160 0.12 1.79 36.76
CA ILE A 160 -1.03 2.69 36.60
C ILE A 160 -1.06 3.28 35.17
N VAL A 161 0.11 3.55 34.57
CA VAL A 161 0.20 3.92 33.14
C VAL A 161 -0.19 2.77 32.20
N PHE A 162 -0.20 1.53 32.70
CA PHE A 162 -0.64 0.34 31.97
C PHE A 162 -2.17 0.11 31.94
N VAL A 163 -2.97 0.82 32.74
CA VAL A 163 -4.45 0.71 32.78
C VAL A 163 -5.09 1.93 32.15
#